data_AF-A0A257EVC2-F1
#
_entry.id   AF-A0A257EVC2-F1
#
_cell.length_a   1.000
_cell.length_b   1.000
_cell.length_c   1.000
_cell.angle_alpha   90.00
_cell.angle_beta   90.00
_cell.angle_gamma   90.00
#
_symmetry.space_group_name_H-M   'P 1'
#
loop_
_entity.id
_entity.type
_entity.pdbx_description
1 polymer ?
#
loop_
_entity_poly.entity_id
_entity_poly.type
_entity_poly.pdbx_seq_one_letter_code
_entity_poly.pdbx_strand_id
1 'polypeptide(L)'
;MRASFRGERRPIERLYDIAFRTDLPPAASSLPEVSAAPILVDAQADVDISDPAFDFVRSIRVFEITYRQNRSSDGDCNSWGTVYLGSYGEQGDYIRRRSSISAVPEASDFGIPTSCGSYWHRSVFVEWRDYEGTYGHEEVHY
;
A
#
# COMPACT_ATOMS: atom_id res chain seq x y z
N MET A 1 17.94 24.16 -26.13
CA MET A 1 16.67 23.40 -26.09
C MET A 1 16.42 22.99 -24.64
N ARG A 2 15.44 23.59 -23.96
CA ARG A 2 15.01 23.17 -22.62
C ARG A 2 13.73 22.35 -22.81
N ALA A 3 13.81 21.05 -22.62
CA ALA A 3 12.64 20.18 -22.58
C ALA A 3 12.07 20.22 -21.17
N SER A 4 10.93 20.89 -21.02
CA SER A 4 10.10 20.78 -19.81
C SER A 4 9.22 19.53 -19.98
N PHE A 5 9.56 18.46 -19.27
CA PHE A 5 8.64 17.34 -19.06
C PHE A 5 7.58 17.80 -18.05
N ARG A 6 6.39 18.15 -18.55
CA ARG A 6 5.20 18.29 -17.72
C ARG A 6 4.64 16.88 -17.53
N GLY A 7 5.27 16.09 -16.68
CA GLY A 7 4.68 14.83 -16.22
C GLY A 7 3.40 15.14 -15.45
N GLU A 8 2.32 14.44 -15.77
CA GLU A 8 1.15 14.39 -14.89
C GLU A 8 1.61 13.94 -13.50
N ARG A 9 1.12 14.63 -12.45
CA ARG A 9 1.44 14.28 -11.06
C ARG A 9 1.13 12.81 -10.84
N ARG A 10 2.08 12.07 -10.26
CA ARG A 10 1.87 10.64 -9.98
C ARG A 10 0.70 10.50 -8.99
N PRO A 11 -0.09 9.41 -9.05
CA PRO A 11 -1.20 9.19 -8.13
C PRO A 11 -0.82 9.36 -6.65
N ILE A 12 0.39 8.94 -6.27
CA ILE A 12 0.91 9.10 -4.90
C ILE A 12 1.11 10.57 -4.47
N GLU A 13 1.39 11.47 -5.41
CA GLU A 13 1.57 12.90 -5.10
C GLU A 13 0.24 13.59 -4.76
N ARG A 14 -0.89 13.05 -5.24
CA ARG A 14 -2.23 13.55 -4.90
C ARG A 14 -2.65 13.20 -3.47
N LEU A 15 -2.09 12.12 -2.88
CA LEU A 15 -2.38 11.75 -1.49
C LEU A 15 -1.83 12.78 -0.49
N TYR A 16 -0.69 13.41 -0.78
CA TYR A 16 -0.07 14.40 0.11
C TYR A 16 -0.80 15.76 0.12
N ASP A 17 -1.49 16.14 -0.94
CA ASP A 17 -2.20 17.43 -1.03
C ASP A 17 -3.34 17.57 -0.02
N ILE A 18 -3.89 16.46 0.50
CA ILE A 18 -4.96 16.47 1.52
C ILE A 18 -4.44 17.00 2.87
N ALA A 19 -3.18 16.71 3.22
CA ALA A 19 -2.58 17.10 4.50
C ALA A 19 -2.17 18.58 4.56
N PHE A 20 -2.10 19.27 3.41
CA PHE A 20 -1.57 20.63 3.30
C PHE A 20 -2.53 21.58 2.58
N ARG A 21 -3.84 21.51 2.88
CA ARG A 21 -4.78 22.56 2.44
C ARG A 21 -4.27 23.92 2.91
N THR A 22 -3.79 24.72 1.97
CA THR A 22 -3.24 26.08 2.17
C THR A 22 -4.30 27.14 2.47
N ASP A 23 -5.58 26.77 2.57
CA ASP A 23 -6.70 27.69 2.77
C ASP A 23 -7.06 27.96 4.25
N LEU A 24 -6.21 27.56 5.20
CA LEU A 24 -6.36 27.92 6.61
C LEU A 24 -5.36 29.04 6.98
N PRO A 25 -5.82 30.15 7.59
CA PRO A 25 -4.95 31.28 7.94
C PRO A 25 -3.84 30.86 8.92
N PRO A 26 -2.63 31.47 8.85
CA PRO A 26 -1.41 31.00 9.52
C PRO A 26 -1.35 31.29 11.04
N ALA A 27 -2.48 31.39 11.72
CA ALA A 27 -2.56 31.77 13.12
C ALA A 27 -2.94 30.60 14.03
N ALA A 28 -2.10 29.56 14.08
CA ALA A 28 -2.05 28.61 15.21
C ALA A 28 -0.77 27.75 15.24
N SER A 29 0.36 28.20 14.69
CA SER A 29 1.63 27.46 14.80
C SER A 29 2.40 27.81 16.08
N SER A 30 1.73 27.70 17.23
CA SER A 30 2.41 27.47 18.49
C SER A 30 2.30 25.98 18.77
N LEU A 31 3.37 25.22 18.48
CA LEU A 31 3.47 23.85 18.95
C LEU A 31 3.46 23.91 20.48
N PRO A 32 2.48 23.29 21.17
CA PRO A 32 2.59 23.15 22.61
C PRO A 32 3.90 22.41 22.91
N GLU A 33 4.56 22.77 24.00
CA GLU A 33 5.76 22.10 24.48
C GLU A 33 5.36 20.69 24.94
N VAL A 34 5.17 19.78 23.99
CA VAL A 34 4.77 18.40 24.25
C VAL A 34 6.01 17.64 24.68
N SER A 35 5.96 17.13 25.90
CA SER A 35 6.95 16.23 26.48
C SER A 35 7.35 15.14 25.48
N ALA A 36 8.66 14.94 25.27
CA ALA A 36 9.25 13.89 24.44
C ALA A 36 9.21 12.50 25.12
N ALA A 37 8.23 12.27 25.99
CA ALA A 37 8.00 10.95 26.56
C ALA A 37 7.44 10.03 25.44
N PRO A 38 7.95 8.79 25.29
CA PRO A 38 7.37 7.83 24.38
C PRO A 38 5.90 7.61 24.77
N ILE A 39 4.99 8.01 23.90
CA ILE A 39 3.56 7.72 24.06
C ILE A 39 3.39 6.26 23.71
N LEU A 40 2.83 5.47 24.64
CA LEU A 40 2.38 4.13 24.34
C LEU A 40 1.21 4.30 23.36
N VAL A 41 1.43 3.96 22.09
CA VAL A 41 0.38 3.94 21.06
C VAL A 41 -0.52 2.74 21.33
N ASP A 42 -1.31 2.82 22.41
CA ASP A 42 -2.33 1.85 22.78
C ASP A 42 -3.72 2.29 22.32
N ALA A 43 -3.87 3.57 22.00
CA ALA A 43 -5.04 4.06 21.30
C ALA A 43 -4.86 3.73 19.82
N GLN A 44 -5.63 2.76 19.32
CA GLN A 44 -6.17 2.91 17.97
C GLN A 44 -6.60 4.37 17.86
N ALA A 45 -6.11 5.10 16.85
CA ALA A 45 -6.58 6.45 16.63
C ALA A 45 -8.12 6.35 16.53
N ASP A 46 -8.84 6.95 17.47
CA ASP A 46 -10.32 6.99 17.52
C ASP A 46 -10.79 7.94 16.41
N VAL A 47 -10.45 7.56 15.19
CA VAL A 47 -10.75 8.28 13.97
C VAL A 47 -11.84 7.46 13.32
N ASP A 48 -13.07 7.87 13.62
CA ASP A 48 -14.23 7.36 12.93
C ASP A 48 -14.15 7.79 11.46
N ILE A 49 -13.75 6.86 10.61
CA ILE A 49 -13.77 7.07 9.18
C ILE A 49 -15.05 6.51 8.55
N SER A 50 -16.03 5.99 9.30
CA SER A 50 -17.21 5.28 8.74
C SER A 50 -17.99 6.06 7.68
N ASP A 51 -17.91 7.40 7.66
CA ASP A 51 -18.48 8.23 6.61
C ASP A 51 -17.98 7.79 5.20
N PRO A 52 -18.86 7.68 4.20
CA PRO A 52 -18.49 7.33 2.82
C PRO A 52 -17.40 8.24 2.21
N ALA A 53 -17.23 9.46 2.71
CA ALA A 53 -16.14 10.36 2.31
C ALA A 53 -14.73 9.73 2.47
N PHE A 54 -14.59 8.72 3.33
CA PHE A 54 -13.34 7.99 3.56
C PHE A 54 -13.30 6.61 2.89
N ASP A 55 -14.22 6.32 1.97
CA ASP A 55 -14.19 5.05 1.21
C ASP A 55 -12.86 4.86 0.48
N PHE A 56 -12.18 5.94 0.09
CA PHE A 56 -10.85 5.87 -0.51
C PHE A 56 -9.82 5.22 0.44
N VAL A 57 -9.87 5.51 1.75
CA VAL A 57 -8.99 4.89 2.77
C VAL A 57 -9.33 3.40 2.91
N ARG A 58 -10.62 3.07 3.01
CA ARG A 58 -11.08 1.67 3.09
C ARG A 58 -10.87 0.88 1.81
N SER A 59 -10.68 1.54 0.68
CA SER A 59 -10.36 0.92 -0.60
C SER A 59 -8.92 0.43 -0.68
N ILE A 60 -8.03 0.92 0.21
CA ILE A 60 -6.62 0.54 0.21
C ILE A 60 -6.50 -0.95 0.53
N ARG A 61 -5.89 -1.70 -0.38
CA ARG A 61 -5.50 -3.09 -0.21
C ARG A 61 -3.99 -3.21 -0.24
N VAL A 62 -3.44 -3.88 0.76
CA VAL A 62 -1.98 -4.10 0.88
C VAL A 62 -1.70 -5.58 0.71
N PHE A 63 -0.97 -5.96 -0.31
CA PHE A 63 -0.55 -7.32 -0.59
C PHE A 63 0.93 -7.47 -0.25
N GLU A 64 1.24 -8.28 0.75
CA GLU A 64 2.61 -8.71 1.02
C GLU A 64 2.82 -10.06 0.37
N ILE A 65 3.71 -10.09 -0.63
CA ILE A 65 3.91 -11.23 -1.51
C ILE A 65 5.31 -11.78 -1.26
N THR A 66 5.40 -13.07 -1.01
CA THR A 66 6.66 -13.81 -1.08
C THR A 66 6.42 -15.06 -1.89
N TYR A 67 7.21 -15.27 -2.94
CA TYR A 67 7.15 -16.45 -3.78
C TYR A 67 8.55 -16.88 -4.17
N ARG A 68 8.76 -18.19 -4.23
CA ARG A 68 9.98 -18.80 -4.76
C ARG A 68 9.60 -20.03 -5.55
N GLN A 69 10.32 -20.25 -6.64
CA GLN A 69 10.41 -21.57 -7.26
C GLN A 69 11.86 -21.91 -7.62
N ASN A 70 12.13 -23.20 -7.71
CA ASN A 70 13.37 -23.75 -8.25
C ASN A 70 13.13 -25.17 -8.78
N ARG A 71 14.06 -25.62 -9.62
CA ARG A 71 14.11 -27.01 -10.07
C ARG A 71 15.00 -27.83 -9.12
N SER A 72 14.53 -29.01 -8.71
CA SER A 72 15.33 -29.99 -7.96
C SER A 72 16.39 -30.63 -8.86
N SER A 73 17.32 -31.37 -8.26
CA SER A 73 18.27 -32.20 -9.02
C SER A 73 17.57 -33.21 -9.93
N ASP A 74 16.38 -33.67 -9.52
CA ASP A 74 15.64 -34.75 -10.17
C ASP A 74 14.69 -34.24 -11.25
N GLY A 75 14.66 -32.91 -11.47
CA GLY A 75 13.86 -32.25 -12.50
C GLY A 75 12.52 -31.70 -12.04
N ASP A 76 12.10 -32.02 -10.81
CA ASP A 76 10.85 -31.54 -10.23
C ASP A 76 10.85 -30.04 -9.98
N CYS A 77 9.68 -29.43 -10.10
CA CYS A 77 9.49 -28.03 -9.79
C CYS A 77 9.03 -27.83 -8.35
N ASN A 78 9.90 -27.30 -7.50
CA ASN A 78 9.55 -26.90 -6.16
C ASN A 78 9.12 -25.45 -6.17
N SER A 79 7.90 -25.16 -5.72
CA SER A 79 7.44 -23.80 -5.50
C SER A 79 6.85 -23.63 -4.11
N TRP A 80 7.04 -22.44 -3.55
CA TRP A 80 6.45 -22.04 -2.29
C TRP A 80 6.13 -20.56 -2.34
N GLY A 81 4.99 -20.18 -1.79
CA GLY A 81 4.64 -18.78 -1.65
C GLY A 81 3.67 -18.53 -0.53
N THR A 82 3.70 -17.30 -0.04
CA THR A 82 2.77 -16.77 0.95
C THR A 82 2.34 -15.39 0.51
N VAL A 83 1.04 -15.16 0.54
CA VAL A 83 0.44 -13.84 0.35
C VAL A 83 -0.33 -13.47 1.60
N TYR A 84 -0.16 -12.24 2.06
CA TYR A 84 -1.03 -11.64 3.05
C TYR A 84 -1.75 -10.44 2.45
N LEU A 85 -3.05 -10.34 2.74
CA LEU A 85 -3.88 -9.21 2.37
C LEU A 85 -4.21 -8.38 3.62
N GLY A 86 -3.85 -7.12 3.55
CA GLY A 86 -4.16 -6.06 4.49
C GLY A 86 -5.31 -5.18 4.01
N SER A 87 -6.13 -4.71 4.94
CA SER A 87 -7.23 -3.78 4.68
C SER A 87 -7.54 -2.92 5.89
N TYR A 88 -8.16 -1.76 5.65
CA TYR A 88 -8.62 -0.84 6.69
C TYR A 88 -10.12 -0.97 6.96
N GLY A 89 -10.52 -0.99 8.22
CA GLY A 89 -11.91 -0.99 8.67
C GLY A 89 -12.49 0.42 8.87
N GLU A 90 -13.71 0.49 9.40
CA GLU A 90 -14.43 1.76 9.61
C GLU A 90 -13.81 2.64 10.70
N GLN A 91 -13.04 2.06 11.61
CA GLN A 91 -12.33 2.78 12.69
C GLN A 91 -10.85 2.98 12.34
N GLY A 92 -10.50 2.88 11.06
CA GLY A 92 -9.11 2.96 10.60
C GLY A 92 -8.23 1.79 11.05
N ASP A 93 -8.81 0.73 11.62
CA ASP A 93 -8.09 -0.46 12.04
C ASP A 93 -7.50 -1.19 10.84
N TYR A 94 -6.22 -1.55 10.94
CA TYR A 94 -5.57 -2.37 9.92
C TYR A 94 -5.62 -3.84 10.30
N ILE A 95 -6.18 -4.67 9.43
CA ILE A 95 -6.20 -6.11 9.62
C ILE A 95 -5.48 -6.79 8.45
N ARG A 96 -4.51 -7.64 8.79
CA ARG A 96 -3.76 -8.50 7.86
C ARG A 96 -4.18 -9.95 8.02
N ARG A 97 -4.55 -10.60 6.91
CA ARG A 97 -4.96 -12.02 6.89
C ARG A 97 -4.22 -12.77 5.80
N ARG A 98 -4.07 -14.09 5.97
CA ARG A 98 -3.52 -14.95 4.94
C ARG A 98 -4.45 -14.95 3.73
N SER A 99 -3.86 -14.81 2.54
CA SER A 99 -4.56 -14.79 1.26
C SER A 99 -3.93 -15.81 0.30
N SER A 100 -4.40 -15.83 -0.94
CA SER A 100 -3.88 -16.69 -2.01
C SER A 100 -3.10 -15.88 -3.06
N ILE A 101 -2.22 -16.58 -3.78
CA ILE A 101 -1.53 -16.05 -4.96
C ILE A 101 -2.53 -15.55 -6.02
N SER A 102 -3.62 -16.29 -6.22
CA SER A 102 -4.66 -15.93 -7.19
C SER A 102 -5.45 -14.67 -6.84
N ALA A 103 -5.31 -14.14 -5.62
CA ALA A 103 -5.95 -12.90 -5.20
C ALA A 103 -5.09 -11.67 -5.48
N VAL A 104 -3.81 -11.84 -5.85
CA VAL A 104 -2.94 -10.72 -6.21
C VAL A 104 -3.46 -10.10 -7.52
N PRO A 105 -3.69 -8.78 -7.56
CA PRO A 105 -4.20 -8.11 -8.75
C PRO A 105 -3.22 -8.19 -9.93
N GLU A 106 -3.74 -8.21 -11.15
CA GLU A 106 -2.94 -8.22 -12.39
C GLU A 106 -2.09 -6.95 -12.56
N ALA A 107 -2.43 -5.87 -11.85
CA ALA A 107 -1.63 -4.65 -11.81
C ALA A 107 -0.32 -4.80 -11.03
N SER A 108 -0.16 -5.87 -10.25
CA SER A 108 1.12 -6.21 -9.62
C SER A 108 2.08 -6.77 -10.66
N ASP A 109 3.37 -6.44 -10.50
CA ASP A 109 4.46 -7.04 -11.28
C ASP A 109 4.69 -8.52 -10.93
N PHE A 110 3.99 -9.04 -9.90
CA PHE A 110 4.06 -10.45 -9.54
C PHE A 110 3.42 -11.36 -10.60
N GLY A 111 4.27 -12.17 -11.25
CA GLY A 111 3.86 -13.29 -12.08
C GLY A 111 4.51 -14.60 -11.67
N ILE A 112 3.87 -15.73 -12.01
CA ILE A 112 4.51 -17.06 -11.91
C ILE A 112 5.10 -17.42 -13.27
N PRO A 113 6.43 -17.59 -13.40
CA PRO A 113 7.05 -17.98 -14.66
C PRO A 113 6.55 -19.35 -15.16
N THR A 114 6.28 -19.46 -16.46
CA THR A 114 5.87 -20.73 -17.09
C THR A 114 6.95 -21.81 -17.02
N SER A 115 8.23 -21.42 -17.00
CA SER A 115 9.35 -22.35 -16.87
C SER A 115 9.79 -22.47 -15.42
N CYS A 116 10.12 -23.69 -14.98
CA CYS A 116 10.62 -23.92 -13.63
C CYS A 116 12.14 -23.63 -13.51
N GLY A 117 12.50 -22.36 -13.66
CA GLY A 117 13.82 -21.84 -13.32
C GLY A 117 13.90 -21.39 -11.85
N SER A 118 15.08 -20.95 -11.44
CA SER A 118 15.23 -20.20 -10.18
C SER A 118 14.50 -18.88 -10.29
N TYR A 119 13.49 -18.68 -9.45
CA TYR A 119 12.74 -17.43 -9.38
C TYR A 119 12.43 -17.11 -7.93
N TRP A 120 12.56 -15.84 -7.59
CA TRP A 120 12.32 -15.31 -6.27
C TRP A 120 11.62 -13.97 -6.43
N HIS A 121 10.48 -13.82 -5.77
CA HIS A 121 9.69 -12.61 -5.76
C HIS A 121 9.36 -12.23 -4.33
N ARG A 122 9.67 -11.00 -3.97
CA ARG A 122 9.25 -10.39 -2.72
C ARG A 122 8.87 -8.95 -2.99
N SER A 123 7.64 -8.63 -2.65
CA SER A 123 7.16 -7.26 -2.78
C SER A 123 6.04 -6.95 -1.80
N VAL A 124 5.82 -5.65 -1.63
CA VAL A 124 4.58 -5.11 -1.12
C VAL A 124 3.91 -4.39 -2.27
N PHE A 125 2.75 -4.89 -2.69
CA PHE A 125 1.89 -4.28 -3.70
C PHE A 125 0.72 -3.59 -2.99
N VAL A 126 0.47 -2.33 -3.30
CA VAL A 126 -0.63 -1.55 -2.73
C VAL A 126 -1.50 -1.06 -3.85
N GLU A 127 -2.81 -1.26 -3.75
CA GLU A 127 -3.79 -0.66 -4.65
C GLU A 127 -4.85 0.12 -3.87
N TRP A 128 -5.44 1.12 -4.51
CA TRP A 128 -6.48 1.95 -3.94
C TRP A 128 -7.37 2.57 -5.02
N ARG A 129 -8.48 3.16 -4.59
CA ARG A 129 -9.25 4.16 -5.34
C ARG A 129 -9.12 5.48 -4.62
N ASP A 130 -8.80 6.56 -5.32
CA ASP A 130 -8.75 7.90 -4.73
C ASP A 130 -10.17 8.46 -4.45
N TYR A 131 -10.26 9.69 -3.94
CA TYR A 131 -11.56 10.31 -3.63
C TYR A 131 -12.43 10.58 -4.88
N GLU A 132 -11.84 10.58 -6.07
CA GLU A 132 -12.54 10.69 -7.36
C GLU A 132 -12.92 9.31 -7.92
N GLY A 133 -12.55 8.23 -7.23
CA GLY A 133 -12.78 6.84 -7.64
C GLY A 133 -11.74 6.30 -8.62
N THR A 134 -10.69 7.06 -8.91
CA THR A 134 -9.61 6.69 -9.84
C THR A 134 -8.75 5.60 -9.23
N TYR A 135 -8.48 4.55 -9.99
CA TYR A 135 -7.61 3.46 -9.57
C TYR A 135 -6.14 3.89 -9.53
N GLY A 136 -5.45 3.57 -8.45
CA GLY A 136 -4.00 3.74 -8.30
C GLY A 136 -3.37 2.50 -7.68
N HIS A 137 -2.10 2.28 -7.97
CA HIS A 137 -1.30 1.22 -7.34
C HIS A 137 0.18 1.62 -7.28
N GLU A 138 0.92 0.98 -6.38
CA GLU A 138 2.37 1.05 -6.25
C GLU A 138 2.90 -0.32 -5.82
N GLU A 139 4.12 -0.66 -6.23
CA GLU A 139 4.80 -1.88 -5.81
C GLU A 139 6.24 -1.60 -5.39
N VAL A 140 6.65 -2.20 -4.27
CA VAL A 140 8.02 -2.10 -3.74
C VAL A 140 8.61 -3.49 -3.57
N HIS A 141 9.75 -3.74 -4.21
CA HIS A 141 10.50 -5.00 -4.13
C HIS A 141 11.63 -4.94 -3.09
N TYR A 142 11.94 -6.06 -2.42
CA TYR A 142 12.97 -6.13 -1.37
C TYR A 142 13.56 -7.53 -1.10
#